data_AF-C5KTD7-F1
#
_entry.id   AF-C5KTD7-F1
#
_cell.length_a   1.000
_cell.length_b   1.000
_cell.length_c   1.000
_cell.angle_alpha   90.00
_cell.angle_beta   90.00
_cell.angle_gamma   90.00
#
_symmetry.space_group_name_H-M   'P 1'
#
loop_
_entity.id
_entity.type
_entity.pdbx_description
1 polymer ?
#
loop_
_entity_poly.entity_id
_entity_poly.type
_entity_poly.pdbx_seq_one_letter_code
_entity_poly.pdbx_strand_id
1 'polypeptide(L)' 'AAWALYGPRYGGANEAVLRMSERNGSIENISNFMEKIRRKELPMGFGHRQYKHYDPRAAIVRRIAEDA' A
#
# COMPACT_ATOMS: atom_id res chain seq x y z
N ALA A 1 -16.80 -15.19 6.60
CA ALA A 1 -16.13 -14.44 5.51
C ALA A 1 -15.83 -12.97 5.90
N ALA A 2 -16.81 -12.19 6.36
CA ALA A 2 -16.64 -10.76 6.68
C ALA A 2 -15.55 -10.43 7.73
N TRP A 3 -15.37 -11.28 8.75
CA TRP A 3 -14.39 -11.04 9.82
C TRP A 3 -12.92 -11.13 9.37
N ALA A 4 -12.59 -11.97 8.38
CA ALA A 4 -11.23 -12.14 7.89
C ALA A 4 -10.75 -10.95 7.03
N LEU A 5 -11.68 -10.24 6.40
CA LEU A 5 -11.39 -9.05 5.60
C LEU A 5 -11.11 -7.81 6.45
N TYR A 6 -11.60 -7.74 7.70
CA TYR A 6 -11.38 -6.55 8.53
C TYR A 6 -9.96 -6.48 9.14
N GLY A 7 -9.14 -7.51 8.97
CA GLY A 7 -7.77 -7.51 9.48
C GLY A 7 -6.87 -6.48 8.79
N PRO A 8 -5.86 -5.93 9.49
CA PRO A 8 -4.98 -4.88 8.95
C PRO A 8 -4.19 -5.33 7.71
N ARG A 9 -3.97 -6.65 7.54
CA ARG A 9 -3.28 -7.24 6.38
C ARG A 9 -4.20 -7.72 5.25
N TYR A 10 -5.51 -7.54 5.40
CA TYR A 10 -6.51 -7.87 4.38
C TYR A 10 -7.20 -6.57 3.92
N GLY A 11 -8.49 -6.39 4.19
CA GLY A 11 -9.24 -5.19 3.80
C GLY A 11 -8.84 -3.91 4.54
N GLY A 12 -8.27 -4.02 5.75
CA GLY A 12 -7.72 -2.87 6.49
C GLY A 12 -6.43 -2.29 5.89
N ALA A 13 -5.82 -2.98 4.91
CA ALA A 13 -4.59 -2.51 4.28
C ALA A 13 -4.81 -1.21 3.49
N ASN A 14 -5.98 -1.05 2.87
CA ASN A 14 -6.29 0.14 2.06
C ASN A 14 -6.36 1.41 2.93
N GLU A 15 -7.04 1.32 4.07
CA GLU A 15 -7.13 2.44 5.02
C GLU A 15 -5.76 2.76 5.63
N ALA A 16 -4.97 1.73 5.93
CA ALA A 16 -3.61 1.92 6.43
C ALA A 16 -2.69 2.59 5.40
N VAL A 17 -2.87 2.34 4.10
CA VAL A 17 -2.16 3.04 3.01
C VAL A 17 -2.50 4.52 3.01
N LEU A 18 -3.78 4.89 3.14
CA LEU A 18 -4.20 6.29 3.18
C LEU A 18 -3.60 7.02 4.39
N ARG A 19 -3.72 6.44 5.59
CA ARG A 19 -3.14 7.01 6.82
C ARG A 19 -1.61 7.10 6.77
N MET A 20 -0.95 6.16 6.10
CA MET A 20 0.50 6.18 5.88
C MET A 20 0.88 7.31 4.91
N SER A 21 0.11 7.49 3.83
CA SER A 21 0.33 8.56 2.86
C SER A 21 0.18 9.94 3.51
N GLU A 22 -0.86 10.15 4.31
CA GLU A 22 -1.07 11.37 5.10
C GLU A 22 0.09 11.65 6.06
N ARG A 23 0.60 10.62 6.74
CA ARG A 23 1.75 10.75 7.66
C ARG A 23 3.06 11.09 6.96
N ASN A 24 3.29 10.55 5.76
CA ASN A 24 4.51 10.82 5.01
C ASN A 24 4.47 12.20 4.36
N GLY A 25 3.27 12.71 4.04
CA GLY A 25 2.99 14.11 3.70
C GLY A 25 3.52 14.52 2.32
N SER A 26 4.83 14.74 2.21
CA SER A 26 5.51 15.29 1.03
C SER A 26 6.49 14.29 0.41
N ILE A 27 6.76 14.46 -0.88
CA ILE A 27 7.73 13.70 -1.67
C ILE A 27 9.14 13.76 -1.05
N GLU A 28 9.47 14.86 -0.36
CA GLU A 28 10.76 15.04 0.33
C GLU A 28 11.01 13.99 1.42
N ASN A 29 9.96 13.39 1.98
CA ASN A 29 10.05 12.42 3.05
C ASN A 29 10.24 10.96 2.55
N ILE A 30 10.32 10.76 1.23
CA ILE A 30 10.49 9.43 0.61
C ILE A 30 11.79 8.77 1.09
N SER A 31 12.86 9.53 1.34
CA SER A 31 14.12 8.96 1.83
C SER A 31 13.94 8.26 3.19
N ASN A 32 13.29 8.94 4.13
CA ASN A 32 12.94 8.36 5.44
C ASN A 32 11.98 7.17 5.31
N PHE A 33 11.08 7.21 4.33
CA PHE A 33 10.19 6.08 4.04
C PHE A 33 10.98 4.87 3.53
N MET A 34 11.94 5.06 2.64
CA MET A 34 12.81 4.01 2.11
C MET A 34 13.67 3.36 3.21
N GLU A 35 14.13 4.13 4.21
CA GLU A 35 14.83 3.58 5.36
C GLU A 35 13.94 2.65 6.21
N LYS A 36 12.66 3.00 6.42
CA LYS A 36 11.69 2.15 7.13
C LYS A 36 11.47 0.82 6.41
N ILE A 37 11.35 0.86 5.07
CA ILE A 37 11.26 -0.36 4.25
C ILE A 37 12.50 -1.24 4.44
N ARG A 38 13.71 -0.65 4.42
CA ARG A 38 14.96 -1.38 4.65
C ARG A 38 15.02 -2.04 6.03
N ARG A 39 14.38 -1.44 7.04
CA ARG A 39 14.21 -2.02 8.39
C ARG A 39 13.15 -3.12 8.47
N LYS A 40 12.60 -3.58 7.35
CA LYS A 40 11.53 -4.59 7.24
C LYS A 40 10.23 -4.17 7.91
N GLU A 41 9.99 -2.87 8.07
CA GLU A 41 8.65 -2.38 8.34
C GLU A 41 7.85 -2.58 7.04
N LEU A 42 7.05 -3.66 6.99
CA LEU A 42 6.27 -4.02 5.79
C LEU A 42 5.39 -2.82 5.38
N PRO A 43 5.65 -2.19 4.21
CA PRO A 43 4.82 -1.09 3.77
C PRO A 43 3.44 -1.64 3.45
N MET A 44 2.42 -1.08 4.10
CA MET A 44 1.03 -1.45 3.87
C MET A 44 0.70 -1.22 2.39
N GLY A 45 -0.10 -2.10 1.79
CA GLY A 45 -0.45 -2.04 0.36
C GLY A 45 0.56 -2.69 -0.60
N PHE A 46 1.70 -3.18 -0.11
CA PHE A 46 2.68 -3.90 -0.92
C PHE A 46 2.75 -5.40 -0.56
N GLY A 47 2.98 -6.21 -1.59
CA GLY A 47 3.11 -7.66 -1.47
C GLY A 47 1.77 -8.37 -1.65
N HIS A 48 1.77 -9.40 -2.51
CA HIS A 48 0.62 -10.25 -2.72
C HIS A 48 1.05 -11.72 -2.63
N ARG A 49 0.27 -12.56 -1.94
CA ARG A 49 0.61 -13.98 -1.76
C ARG A 49 0.76 -14.73 -3.08
N GLN A 50 -0.01 -14.34 -4.09
CA GLN A 50 -0.06 -15.01 -5.40
C GLN A 50 0.67 -14.22 -6.50
N TYR A 51 0.67 -12.89 -6.44
CA TYR A 51 1.34 -12.08 -7.47
C TYR A 51 2.79 -11.89 -7.06
N LYS A 52 3.69 -12.60 -7.75
CA LYS A 52 5.15 -12.48 -7.58
C LYS A 52 5.74 -11.30 -8.36
N HIS A 53 4.97 -10.78 -9.31
CA HIS A 53 5.28 -9.59 -10.11
C HIS A 53 4.21 -8.51 -9.86
N TYR A 54 4.10 -7.54 -10.75
CA TYR A 54 3.13 -6.47 -10.66
C TYR A 54 1.68 -6.98 -10.63
N ASP A 55 0.85 -6.44 -9.73
CA ASP A 55 -0.57 -6.79 -9.61
C ASP A 55 -1.37 -6.13 -10.76
N PRO A 56 -2.01 -6.89 -11.66
CA PRO A 56 -2.75 -6.31 -12.78
C PRO A 56 -3.92 -5.42 -12.34
N ARG A 57 -4.47 -5.63 -11.14
CA ARG A 57 -5.55 -4.77 -10.60
C ARG A 57 -5.01 -3.40 -10.22
N ALA A 58 -3.78 -3.33 -9.72
CA ALA A 58 -3.12 -2.06 -9.41
C ALA A 58 -2.91 -1.21 -10.67
N ALA A 59 -2.65 -1.82 -11.83
CA ALA A 59 -2.56 -1.11 -13.12
C ALA A 59 -3.88 -0.43 -13.50
N ILE A 60 -4.99 -1.15 -13.35
CA ILE A 60 -6.31 -0.62 -13.69
C ILE A 60 -6.67 0.54 -12.76
N VAL A 61 -6.50 0.37 -11.45
CA VAL A 61 -6.79 1.41 -10.46
C VAL A 61 -5.91 2.65 -10.68
N ARG A 62 -4.61 2.44 -10.98
CA ARG A 62 -3.68 3.52 -11.29
C ARG A 62 -4.14 4.32 -12.51
N ARG A 63 -4.50 3.65 -13.60
CA ARG A 63 -5.00 4.31 -14.81
C ARG A 63 -6.22 5.18 -14.51
N ILE A 64 -7.19 4.65 -13.77
CA ILE A 64 -8.40 5.41 -13.38
C ILE A 64 -8.03 6.63 -12.53
N ALA A 65 -7.06 6.51 -11.63
CA ALA A 65 -6.61 7.62 -10.79
C ALA A 65 -5.78 8.68 -11.54
N GLU A 66 -5.10 8.31 -12.63
CA GLU A 66 -4.36 9.24 -13.49
C GLU A 66 -5.28 9.94 -14.51
N ASP A 67 -6.37 9.28 -14.93
CA ASP A 67 -7.36 9.81 -15.88
C ASP A 67 -8.40 10.75 -15.21
N ALA A 68 -8.48 10.76 -13.87
CA ALA A 68 -9.42 11.56 -13.06
C ALA A 68 -8.78 12.85 -12.53
#